data_AF-A0A6I9PXS3-F1
#
_entry.id   AF-A0A6I9PXS3-F1
#
_cell.length_a   1.000
_cell.length_b   1.000
_cell.length_c   1.000
_cell.angle_alpha   90.00
_cell.angle_beta   90.00
_cell.angle_gamma   90.00
#
_symmetry.space_group_name_H-M   'P 1'
#
loop_
_entity.id
_entity.type
_entity.pdbx_description
1 polymer ?
#
loop_
_entity_poly.entity_id
_entity_poly.type
_entity_poly.pdbx_seq_one_letter_code
_entity_poly.pdbx_strand_id
1 'polypeptide(L)'
;MEKLQDLSQSELQELLDNPERVESMALESDEIQNIQLEREMALASNRSLAEQNLDMKPRVESEKEVLVERYSQLEAIRETYRQHCSLRGKWEGEREGGRGIYSTGQQSES
;
A
#
# COMPACT_ATOMS: atom_id res chain seq x y z
N MET A 1 39.92 -22.22 -8.13
CA MET A 1 40.93 -22.98 -7.35
C MET A 1 42.17 -23.43 -8.16
N GLU A 2 42.18 -23.32 -9.50
CA GLU A 2 43.34 -23.72 -10.33
C GLU A 2 44.63 -22.93 -10.02
N LYS A 3 44.51 -21.64 -9.68
CA LYS A 3 45.65 -20.73 -9.41
C LYS A 3 46.64 -21.19 -8.32
N LEU A 4 46.21 -22.05 -7.38
CA LEU A 4 47.06 -22.55 -6.28
C LEU A 4 47.85 -23.80 -6.67
N GLN A 5 47.39 -24.56 -7.66
CA GLN A 5 48.01 -25.82 -8.07
C GLN A 5 49.29 -25.62 -8.87
N ASP A 6 49.46 -24.43 -9.46
CA ASP A 6 50.62 -24.08 -10.28
C ASP A 6 51.78 -23.47 -9.47
N LEU A 7 51.60 -23.24 -8.17
CA LEU A 7 52.61 -22.62 -7.30
C LEU A 7 53.59 -23.66 -6.75
N SER A 8 54.88 -23.31 -6.73
CA SER A 8 55.92 -24.08 -6.07
C SER A 8 55.81 -24.00 -4.54
N GLN A 9 56.48 -24.93 -3.83
CA GLN A 9 56.47 -24.96 -2.37
C GLN A 9 56.96 -23.65 -1.72
N SER A 10 57.97 -23.01 -2.31
CA SER A 10 58.48 -21.71 -1.82
C SER A 10 57.47 -20.59 -2.01
N GLU A 11 56.75 -20.56 -3.14
CA GLU A 11 55.73 -19.54 -3.41
C GLU A 11 54.49 -19.73 -2.54
N LEU A 12 54.10 -20.97 -2.26
CA LEU A 12 53.04 -21.29 -1.29
C LEU A 12 53.42 -20.86 0.13
N GLN A 13 54.68 -21.05 0.53
CA GLN A 13 55.17 -20.61 1.83
C GLN A 13 55.16 -19.08 1.95
N GLU A 14 55.65 -18.37 0.92
CA GLU A 14 55.63 -16.91 0.86
C GLU A 14 54.18 -16.37 0.89
N LEU A 15 53.25 -17.06 0.24
CA LEU A 15 51.83 -16.73 0.30
C LEU A 15 51.25 -16.91 1.71
N LEU A 16 51.57 -18.00 2.40
CA LEU A 16 51.13 -18.25 3.77
C LEU A 16 51.69 -17.22 4.76
N ASP A 17 52.91 -16.76 4.52
CA ASP A 17 53.58 -15.74 5.34
C ASP A 17 53.03 -14.33 5.05
N ASN A 18 52.17 -14.16 4.05
CA ASN A 18 51.54 -12.89 3.67
C ASN A 18 49.98 -12.96 3.71
N PRO A 19 49.36 -12.61 4.85
CA PRO A 19 47.91 -12.70 5.02
C PRO A 19 47.13 -11.75 4.10
N GLU A 20 47.68 -10.57 3.77
CA GLU A 20 47.03 -9.60 2.87
C GLU A 20 46.88 -10.17 1.45
N ARG A 21 47.87 -10.95 1.01
CA ARG A 21 47.84 -11.61 -0.31
C ARG A 21 46.82 -12.74 -0.33
N VAL A 22 46.70 -13.50 0.75
CA VAL A 22 45.65 -14.54 0.89
C VAL A 22 44.25 -13.91 0.90
N GLU A 23 44.06 -12.81 1.62
CA GLU A 23 42.80 -12.07 1.63
C GLU A 23 42.44 -11.54 0.23
N SER A 24 43.41 -10.95 -0.47
CA SER A 24 43.21 -10.47 -1.85
C SER A 24 42.80 -11.62 -2.78
N MET A 25 43.44 -12.78 -2.68
CA MET A 25 43.06 -13.97 -3.46
C MET A 25 41.66 -14.48 -3.14
N ALA A 26 41.23 -14.39 -1.87
CA ALA A 26 39.87 -14.74 -1.50
C ALA A 26 38.86 -13.74 -2.10
N LEU A 27 39.14 -12.44 -2.03
CA LEU A 27 38.28 -11.41 -2.64
C LEU A 27 38.18 -11.57 -4.16
N GLU A 28 39.25 -12.00 -4.81
CA GLU A 28 39.29 -12.30 -6.25
C GLU A 28 38.72 -13.68 -6.62
N SER A 29 38.30 -14.50 -5.66
CA SER A 29 37.68 -15.79 -5.95
C SER A 29 36.36 -15.61 -6.70
N ASP A 30 36.08 -16.52 -7.64
CA ASP A 30 34.87 -16.47 -8.45
C ASP A 30 33.61 -16.49 -7.57
N GLU A 31 33.63 -17.23 -6.46
CA GLU A 31 32.54 -17.29 -5.51
C GLU A 31 32.25 -15.93 -4.85
N ILE A 32 33.29 -15.22 -4.38
CA ILE A 32 33.12 -13.90 -3.76
C ILE A 32 32.74 -12.85 -4.81
N GLN A 33 33.34 -12.88 -6.00
CA GLN A 33 33.00 -11.99 -7.10
C GLN A 33 31.55 -12.16 -7.55
N ASN A 34 31.07 -13.41 -7.65
CA ASN A 34 29.67 -13.68 -7.99
C ASN A 34 28.70 -13.13 -6.94
N ILE A 35 28.98 -13.33 -5.64
CA ILE A 35 28.16 -12.76 -4.55
C ILE A 35 28.15 -11.23 -4.61
N GLN A 36 29.29 -10.60 -4.89
CA GLN A 36 29.39 -9.14 -5.03
C GLN A 36 28.55 -8.65 -6.22
N LEU A 37 28.63 -9.33 -7.37
CA LEU A 37 27.84 -9.01 -8.55
C LEU A 37 26.34 -9.15 -8.29
N GLU A 38 25.90 -10.26 -7.69
CA GLU A 38 24.50 -10.48 -7.32
C GLU A 38 23.99 -9.38 -6.39
N ARG A 39 24.80 -8.99 -5.41
CA ARG A 39 24.50 -7.88 -4.50
C ARG A 39 24.34 -6.56 -5.25
N GLU A 40 25.24 -6.25 -6.19
CA GLU A 40 25.17 -5.02 -6.99
C GLU A 40 23.92 -4.99 -7.88
N MET A 41 23.59 -6.12 -8.53
CA MET A 41 22.38 -6.24 -9.32
C MET A 41 21.12 -6.05 -8.47
N ALA A 42 21.07 -6.66 -7.28
CA ALA A 42 19.95 -6.51 -6.35
C ALA A 42 19.82 -5.06 -5.87
N LEU A 43 20.93 -4.38 -5.57
CA LEU A 43 20.95 -2.97 -5.17
C LEU A 43 20.48 -2.06 -6.30
N ALA A 44 20.91 -2.29 -7.54
CA ALA A 44 20.47 -1.53 -8.69
C ALA A 44 18.96 -1.69 -8.94
N SER A 45 18.46 -2.93 -8.84
CA SER A 45 17.03 -3.23 -8.93
C SER A 45 16.22 -2.56 -7.82
N ASN A 46 16.68 -2.67 -6.56
CA ASN A 46 16.02 -2.04 -5.42
C ASN A 46 15.96 -0.51 -5.55
N ARG A 47 17.05 0.10 -6.03
CA ARG A 47 17.10 1.53 -6.31
C ARG A 47 16.08 1.95 -7.36
N SER A 48 16.01 1.24 -8.49
CA SER A 48 15.01 1.51 -9.54
C SER A 48 13.57 1.40 -9.00
N LEU A 49 13.29 0.38 -8.20
CA LEU A 49 11.99 0.23 -7.55
C LEU A 49 11.69 1.36 -6.54
N ALA A 50 12.69 1.79 -5.78
CA ALA A 50 12.53 2.90 -4.85
C ALA A 50 12.23 4.21 -5.59
N GLU A 51 12.91 4.48 -6.69
CA GLU A 51 12.66 5.64 -7.56
C GLU A 51 11.23 5.59 -8.11
N GLN A 52 10.78 4.46 -8.68
CA GLN A 52 9.40 4.29 -9.14
C GLN A 52 8.36 4.45 -8.03
N ASN A 53 8.62 3.91 -6.84
CA ASN A 53 7.72 4.05 -5.69
C ASN A 53 7.58 5.51 -5.26
N LEU A 54 8.68 6.27 -5.26
CA LEU A 54 8.66 7.70 -4.95
C LEU A 54 7.86 8.48 -5.98
N ASP A 55 7.97 8.15 -7.27
CA ASP A 55 7.22 8.79 -8.34
C ASP A 55 5.72 8.46 -8.30
N MET A 56 5.36 7.22 -7.96
CA MET A 56 3.96 6.79 -7.91
C MET A 56 3.21 7.29 -6.67
N LYS A 57 3.89 7.39 -5.53
CA LYS A 57 3.28 7.77 -4.24
C LYS A 57 2.44 9.05 -4.28
N PRO A 58 2.90 10.19 -4.83
CA PRO A 58 2.10 11.42 -4.84
C PRO A 58 0.81 11.25 -5.64
N ARG A 59 0.87 10.53 -6.77
CA ARG A 59 -0.32 10.28 -7.59
C ARG A 59 -1.33 9.41 -6.85
N VAL A 60 -0.90 8.32 -6.24
CA VAL A 60 -1.79 7.44 -5.47
C VAL A 60 -2.44 8.19 -4.30
N GLU A 61 -1.69 9.02 -3.57
CA GLU A 61 -2.27 9.80 -2.47
C GLU A 61 -3.27 10.83 -2.98
N SER A 62 -2.99 11.51 -4.10
CA SER A 62 -3.95 12.45 -4.71
C SER A 62 -5.25 11.77 -5.17
N GLU A 63 -5.15 10.60 -5.81
CA GLU A 63 -6.32 9.84 -6.25
C GLU A 63 -7.14 9.34 -5.05
N LYS A 64 -6.46 8.94 -3.96
CA LYS A 64 -7.10 8.56 -2.70
C LYS A 64 -7.82 9.73 -2.04
N GLU A 65 -7.23 10.93 -2.00
CA GLU A 65 -7.89 12.14 -1.49
C GLU A 65 -9.16 12.45 -2.26
N VAL A 66 -9.10 12.43 -3.59
CA VAL A 66 -10.28 12.62 -4.45
C VAL A 66 -11.34 11.56 -4.17
N LEU A 67 -10.94 10.30 -4.01
CA LEU A 67 -11.87 9.22 -3.69
C LEU A 67 -12.58 9.45 -2.36
N VAL A 68 -11.84 9.84 -1.32
CA VAL A 68 -12.38 10.17 0.00
C VAL A 68 -13.38 11.32 -0.11
N GLU A 69 -13.07 12.37 -0.87
CA GLU A 69 -13.97 13.50 -1.09
C GLU A 69 -15.29 13.05 -1.74
N ARG A 70 -15.22 12.22 -2.79
CA ARG A 70 -16.41 11.70 -3.49
C ARG A 70 -17.28 10.84 -2.58
N TYR A 71 -16.67 9.98 -1.77
CA TYR A 71 -17.42 9.19 -0.78
C TYR A 71 -18.07 10.08 0.28
N SER A 72 -17.39 11.12 0.75
CA SER A 72 -17.96 12.08 1.70
C SER A 72 -19.17 12.81 1.12
N GLN A 73 -19.08 13.26 -0.15
CA GLN A 73 -20.19 13.88 -0.86
C GLN A 73 -21.39 12.92 -1.00
N LEU A 74 -21.12 11.66 -1.37
CA LEU A 74 -22.16 10.64 -1.48
C LEU A 74 -22.84 10.38 -0.13
N GLU A 75 -22.08 10.31 0.95
CA GLU A 75 -22.62 10.10 2.29
C GLU A 75 -23.53 11.26 2.73
N ALA A 76 -23.13 12.50 2.43
CA ALA A 76 -23.96 13.68 2.71
C ALA A 76 -25.29 13.64 1.92
N ILE A 77 -25.26 13.24 0.65
CA ILE A 77 -26.48 13.07 -0.17
C ILE A 77 -27.35 11.94 0.41
N ARG A 78 -26.75 10.83 0.83
CA ARG A 78 -27.48 9.71 1.42
C ARG A 78 -28.17 10.11 2.72
N GLU A 79 -27.48 10.87 3.57
CA GLU A 79 -28.01 11.35 4.84
C GLU A 79 -29.16 12.35 4.62
N THR A 80 -29.00 13.31 3.71
CA THR A 80 -30.08 14.26 3.37
C THR A 80 -31.32 13.54 2.80
N TYR A 81 -31.12 12.54 1.94
CA TYR A 81 -32.20 11.70 1.45
C TYR A 81 -32.91 10.92 2.57
N ARG A 82 -32.15 10.32 3.49
CA ARG A 82 -32.68 9.59 4.64
C ARG A 82 -33.51 10.48 5.56
N GLN A 83 -33.03 11.70 5.81
CA GLN A 83 -33.74 12.71 6.59
C GLN A 83 -35.05 13.12 5.92
N HIS A 84 -35.02 13.39 4.61
CA HIS A 84 -36.21 13.75 3.84
C HIS A 84 -37.26 12.62 3.85
N CYS A 85 -36.85 11.36 3.66
CA CYS A 85 -37.76 10.21 3.72
C CYS A 85 -38.37 10.04 5.11
N SER A 86 -37.56 10.24 6.16
CA SER A 86 -38.01 10.17 7.56
C SER A 86 -39.01 11.28 7.89
N LEU A 87 -38.78 12.50 7.42
CA LEU A 87 -39.73 13.61 7.56
C LEU A 87 -41.03 13.31 6.80
N ARG A 88 -40.96 12.88 5.55
CA ARG A 88 -42.15 12.53 4.75
C ARG A 88 -42.99 11.45 5.43
N GLY A 89 -42.36 10.41 5.98
CA GLY A 89 -43.06 9.37 6.74
C GLY A 89 -43.75 9.89 8.01
N LYS A 90 -43.16 10.88 8.71
CA LYS A 90 -43.80 11.55 9.86
C LYS A 90 -45.05 12.32 9.45
N TRP A 91 -44.98 13.10 8.37
CA TRP A 91 -46.14 13.85 7.86
C TRP A 91 -47.24 12.95 7.28
N GLU A 92 -46.87 11.79 6.72
CA GLU A 92 -47.81 10.76 6.30
C GLU A 92 -48.52 10.15 7.51
N GLY A 93 -47.80 9.80 8.58
CA GLY A 93 -48.39 9.30 9.83
C GLY A 93 -49.28 10.33 10.55
N GLU A 94 -48.90 11.61 10.57
CA GLU A 94 -49.71 12.69 11.14
C GLU A 94 -50.96 13.00 10.33
N ARG A 95 -50.92 12.91 8.99
CA ARG A 95 -52.14 13.00 8.16
C ARG A 95 -53.06 11.80 8.36
N GLU A 96 -52.53 10.61 8.53
CA GLU A 96 -53.31 9.40 8.82
C GLU A 96 -54.00 9.52 10.20
N GLY A 97 -53.26 9.95 11.24
CA GLY A 97 -53.77 10.14 12.60
C GLY A 97 -54.71 11.34 12.73
N GLY A 98 -54.46 12.43 12.00
CA GLY A 98 -55.31 13.61 11.94
C GLY A 98 -56.62 13.39 11.19
N ARG A 99 -56.71 12.43 10.25
CA ARG A 99 -57.98 12.08 9.59
C ARG A 99 -58.98 11.34 10.49
N GLY A 100 -58.53 10.79 11.62
CA GLY A 100 -59.38 10.07 12.57
C GLY A 100 -60.19 10.94 13.55
N ILE A 101 -59.87 12.24 13.66
CA ILE A 101 -60.51 13.16 14.62
C ILE A 101 -61.63 14.02 14.01
N TYR A 102 -61.84 14.00 12.70
CA TYR A 102 -62.87 14.80 12.01
C TYR A 102 -64.11 14.00 11.59
N SER A 103 -64.22 12.71 11.94
CA SER A 103 -65.29 11.81 11.46
C SER A 103 -66.30 11.36 12.52
N THR A 104 -66.21 11.82 13.77
CA THR A 104 -67.13 11.45 14.88
C THR A 104 -68.02 12.61 15.32
N GLY A 105 -68.70 13.25 14.36
CA GLY A 105 -69.55 14.40 14.67
C GLY A 105 -70.69 14.64 13.68
N GLN A 106 -71.37 13.59 13.22
CA GLN A 106 -72.68 13.72 12.57
C GLN A 106 -73.33 12.34 12.43
N GLN A 107 -74.15 11.97 13.42
CA GLN A 107 -75.34 11.11 13.30
C GLN A 107 -75.94 10.95 14.71
N SER A 108 -76.57 12.03 15.16
CA SER A 108 -77.62 12.02 16.17
C SER A 108 -78.79 12.75 15.52
N GLU A 109 -80.02 12.30 15.77
CA GLU A 109 -81.32 12.81 15.28
C GLU A 109 -81.87 12.15 14.01
N SER A 110 -82.52 11.00 14.18
CA SER A 110 -84.00 10.88 14.17
C SER A 110 -84.43 9.43 14.34
#